data_AF-A0A845LWK5-F1
#
_entry.id   AF-A0A845LWK5-F1
#
_cell.length_a   1.000
_cell.length_b   1.000
_cell.length_c   1.000
_cell.angle_alpha   90.00
_cell.angle_beta   90.00
_cell.angle_gamma   90.00
#
_symmetry.space_group_name_H-M   'P 1'
#
loop_
_entity.id
_entity.type
_entity.pdbx_description
1 polymer ?
#
loop_
_entity_poly.entity_id
_entity_poly.type
_entity_poly.pdbx_seq_one_letter_code
_entity_poly.pdbx_strand_id
1 'polypeptide(L)' 'MLAVSYSTLRNHLKDYCDKVCDDNETVIVTRKDEKNVVIISLEDYNNMMENLFVMSNQKNYERLLESRRQIESGETIEKL' A
#
# COMPACT_ATOMS: atom_id res chain seq x y z
N MET A 1 5.36 2.67 10.85
CA MET A 1 6.45 1.89 10.19
C MET A 1 7.45 1.46 11.24
N LEU A 2 7.74 0.16 11.32
CA LEU A 2 8.60 -0.44 12.35
C LEU A 2 9.78 -1.20 11.73
N ALA A 3 10.98 -1.08 12.30
CA ALA A 3 12.15 -1.85 11.88
C ALA A 3 12.53 -2.88 12.95
N VAL A 4 12.64 -4.15 12.56
CA VAL A 4 12.90 -5.26 13.48
C VAL A 4 13.92 -6.22 12.89
N SER A 5 14.79 -6.78 13.73
CA SER A 5 15.73 -7.80 13.25
C SER A 5 15.00 -9.09 12.87
N TYR A 6 15.56 -9.85 11.92
CA TYR A 6 15.05 -11.18 11.56
C TYR A 6 14.80 -12.08 12.78
N SER A 7 15.72 -12.10 13.74
CA SER A 7 15.60 -12.90 14.95
C SER A 7 14.41 -12.47 15.82
N THR A 8 14.17 -11.16 15.93
CA THR A 8 13.03 -10.62 16.70
C THR A 8 11.70 -10.95 16.04
N LEU A 9 11.63 -10.76 14.71
CA LEU A 9 10.46 -11.13 13.91
C LEU A 9 10.14 -12.60 14.07
N ARG A 10 11.14 -13.49 13.91
CA ARG A 10 10.95 -14.94 14.00
C ARG A 10 10.33 -15.36 15.34
N ASN A 11 10.73 -14.72 16.44
CA ASN A 11 10.23 -15.05 17.77
C ASN A 11 8.81 -14.51 18.05
N HIS A 12 8.37 -13.50 17.32
CA HIS A 12 7.08 -12.82 17.54
C HIS A 12 6.29 -12.68 16.22
N LEU A 13 6.40 -13.67 15.33
CA LEU A 13 5.90 -13.56 13.96
C LEU A 13 4.39 -13.24 13.94
N LYS A 14 3.62 -13.92 14.79
CA LYS A 14 2.18 -13.69 14.91
C LYS A 14 1.87 -12.24 15.24
N ASP A 15 2.48 -11.69 16.28
CA ASP A 15 2.19 -10.31 16.73
C ASP A 15 2.50 -9.27 15.64
N TYR A 16 3.56 -9.51 14.86
CA TYR A 16 3.88 -8.63 13.73
C TYR A 16 2.91 -8.82 12.57
N CYS A 17 2.45 -10.04 12.28
CA CYS A 17 1.40 -10.27 11.28
C CYS A 17 0.09 -9.60 11.70
N ASP A 18 -0.30 -9.69 12.97
CA ASP A 18 -1.50 -9.03 13.49
C ASP A 18 -1.38 -7.51 13.33
N LYS A 19 -0.24 -6.90 13.71
CA LYS A 19 -0.02 -5.46 13.48
C LYS A 19 -0.07 -5.06 12.01
N VAL A 20 0.50 -5.89 11.14
CA VAL A 20 0.50 -5.63 9.70
C VAL A 20 -0.92 -5.65 9.13
N CYS A 21 -1.75 -6.60 9.56
CA CYS A 21 -3.11 -6.77 9.05
C CYS A 21 -4.14 -5.86 9.73
N ASP A 22 -4.06 -5.70 11.05
CA ASP A 22 -5.08 -5.04 11.85
C ASP A 22 -4.79 -3.53 12.03
N ASP A 23 -3.51 -3.15 12.07
CA ASP A 23 -3.09 -1.76 12.28
C ASP A 23 -2.56 -1.09 10.99
N ASN A 24 -2.60 -1.78 9.84
CA ASN A 24 -1.96 -1.36 8.59
C ASN A 24 -0.47 -0.99 8.77
N GLU A 25 0.22 -1.69 9.67
CA GLU A 25 1.62 -1.40 9.98
C GLU A 25 2.56 -1.96 8.90
N THR A 26 3.57 -1.20 8.53
CA THR A 26 4.66 -1.67 7.64
C THR A 26 5.84 -2.11 8.48
N VAL A 27 6.25 -3.37 8.34
CA VAL A 27 7.39 -3.94 9.07
C VAL A 27 8.59 -4.11 8.14
N ILE A 28 9.68 -3.42 8.44
CA ILE A 28 10.99 -3.60 7.81
C ILE A 28 11.77 -4.63 8.62
N VAL A 29 12.08 -5.75 7.99
CA VAL A 29 12.88 -6.81 8.59
C VAL A 29 14.34 -6.60 8.22
N THR A 30 15.15 -6.22 9.21
CA THR A 30 16.57 -6.01 9.02
C THR A 30 17.34 -7.34 9.03
N ARG A 31 18.24 -7.50 8.06
CA ARG A 31 19.05 -8.70 7.87
C ARG A 31 20.53 -8.33 7.77
N LYS A 32 21.41 -9.31 7.99
CA LYS A 32 22.84 -9.15 7.69
C LYS A 32 23.01 -8.82 6.20
N ASP A 33 24.07 -8.08 5.90
CA ASP A 33 24.42 -7.64 4.54
C ASP A 33 23.37 -6.74 3.86
N GLU A 34 22.60 -5.98 4.66
CA GLU A 34 21.58 -5.01 4.19
C GLU A 34 20.48 -5.60 3.28
N LYS A 35 20.33 -6.92 3.25
CA LYS A 35 19.28 -7.63 2.47
C LYS A 35 17.92 -7.58 3.17
N ASN A 36 17.48 -6.38 3.52
CA ASN A 36 16.25 -6.13 4.26
C ASN A 36 15.03 -6.51 3.42
N VAL A 37 13.94 -6.90 4.10
CA VAL A 37 12.65 -7.17 3.45
C VAL A 37 11.56 -6.35 4.11
N VAL A 38 10.48 -6.09 3.37
CA VAL A 38 9.29 -5.42 3.88
C VAL A 38 8.16 -6.43 3.99
N ILE A 39 7.43 -6.38 5.10
CA ILE A 39 6.18 -7.12 5.31
C ILE A 39 5.06 -6.08 5.40
N ILE A 40 4.05 -6.27 4.57
CA ILE A 40 2.80 -5.50 4.50
C ILE A 40 1.64 -6.50 4.37
N SER A 41 0.41 -6.03 4.61
CA SER A 41 -0.76 -6.88 4.48
C SER A 41 -0.95 -7.28 3.01
N LEU A 42 -1.66 -8.39 2.76
CA LEU A 42 -2.01 -8.77 1.39
C LEU A 42 -2.92 -7.70 0.75
N GLU A 43 -3.77 -7.07 1.55
CA GLU A 43 -4.63 -5.98 1.12
C GLU A 43 -3.79 -4.78 0.63
N ASP A 44 -2.82 -4.31 1.41
CA ASP A 44 -1.91 -3.23 1.03
C ASP A 44 -1.11 -3.58 -0.22
N TYR A 45 -0.63 -4.83 -0.31
CA TYR A 45 0.08 -5.30 -1.50
C TYR A 45 -0.80 -5.23 -2.74
N ASN A 46 -2.03 -5.74 -2.67
CA ASN A 46 -2.97 -5.72 -3.80
C ASN A 46 -3.35 -4.28 -4.18
N ASN A 47 -3.65 -3.43 -3.21
CA ASN A 47 -3.93 -2.01 -3.43
C ASN A 47 -2.75 -1.30 -4.11
N MET A 48 -1.51 -1.60 -3.70
CA MET A 48 -0.32 -1.05 -4.34
C MET A 48 -0.17 -1.52 -5.78
N MET A 49 -0.36 -2.82 -6.03
CA MET A 49 -0.28 -3.39 -7.38
C MET A 49 -1.37 -2.86 -8.31
N GLU A 50 -2.60 -2.69 -7.81
CA GLU A 50 -3.69 -2.08 -8.55
C GLU A 50 -3.38 -0.62 -8.92
N ASN A 51 -2.91 0.18 -7.95
CA ASN A 51 -2.51 1.56 -8.22
C ASN A 51 -1.40 1.63 -9.27
N LEU A 52 -0.37 0.79 -9.18
CA LEU A 52 0.69 0.72 -10.19
C LEU A 52 0.12 0.38 -11.58
N PHE A 53 -0.82 -0.56 -11.66
CA PHE A 53 -1.49 -0.90 -12.90
C PHE A 53 -2.30 0.27 -13.46
N VAL A 54 -3.12 0.92 -12.64
CA VAL A 54 -3.92 2.10 -13.03
C VAL A 54 -3.03 3.25 -13.52
N MET A 55 -1.91 3.50 -12.83
CA MET A 55 -0.96 4.54 -13.18
C MET A 55 -0.09 4.21 -14.40
N SER A 56 0.04 2.92 -14.78
CA SER A 56 0.90 2.50 -15.90
C SER A 56 0.47 3.05 -17.26
N ASN A 57 -0.81 3.44 -17.41
CA ASN A 57 -1.33 4.09 -18.60
C ASN A 57 -1.53 5.58 -18.33
N GLN A 58 -0.54 6.37 -18.73
CA GLN A 58 -0.51 7.83 -18.55
C GLN A 58 -1.82 8.52 -19.00
N LYS A 59 -2.37 8.14 -20.15
CA LYS A 59 -3.60 8.73 -20.69
C LYS A 59 -4.82 8.42 -19.81
N ASN A 60 -4.92 7.19 -19.29
CA ASN A 60 -5.99 6.82 -18.37
C ASN A 60 -5.82 7.51 -17.01
N TYR A 61 -4.58 7.63 -16.52
CA TYR A 61 -4.27 8.33 -15.28
C TYR A 61 -4.62 9.82 -15.35
N GLU A 62 -4.28 10.50 -16.44
CA GLU A 62 -4.67 11.90 -16.69
C GLU A 62 -6.19 12.06 -16.71
N ARG A 63 -6.91 11.12 -17.34
CA ARG A 63 -8.39 11.13 -17.35
C ARG A 63 -8.97 10.94 -15.96
N LEU A 64 -8.38 10.09 -15.13
CA LEU A 64 -8.80 9.91 -13.73
C LEU A 64 -8.58 11.18 -12.91
N LEU A 65 -7.42 11.84 -13.07
CA LEU A 65 -7.14 13.12 -12.40
C LEU A 65 -8.11 14.22 -12.82
N GLU A 66 -8.45 14.28 -14.11
CA GLU A 66 -9.44 15.23 -14.62
C GLU A 66 -10.83 14.94 -14.06
N SER A 67 -11.25 13.67 -14.04
CA SER A 67 -12.54 13.27 -13.47
C SER A 67 -12.62 13.64 -11.98
N ARG A 68 -11.51 13.51 -11.24
CA ARG A 68 -11.43 13.92 -9.83
C ARG A 68 -11.60 15.43 -9.67
N ARG A 69 -10.95 16.24 -10.53
CA ARG A 69 -11.10 17.71 -10.53
C ARG A 69 -12.54 18.13 -10.81
N GLN A 70 -13.20 17.50 -11.77
CA GLN A 70 -14.60 17.77 -12.11
C GLN A 70 -15.54 17.48 -10.94
N ILE A 71 -15.32 16.37 -10.21
CA ILE A 71 -16.09 16.06 -9.00
C ILE A 71 -15.82 17.12 -7.91
N GLU A 72 -14.56 17.47 -7.68
CA GLU A 72 -14.15 18.48 -6.69
C GLU A 72 -14.71 19.89 -7.02
N SER A 73 -14.89 20.23 -8.31
CA SER A 73 -15.49 21.50 -8.76
C SER A 73 -17.02 21.46 -8.86
N GLY A 74 -17.67 20.32 -8.60
CA GLY A 74 -19.12 20.15 -8.70
C GLY A 74 -19.64 19.98 -10.14
N GLU A 75 -18.75 19.74 -11.11
CA GLU A 75 -19.07 19.45 -12.51
C GLU A 75 -19.52 17.99 -12.71
N THR A 76 -20.53 17.57 -11.95
CA THR A 76 -21.05 16.20 -11.99
C THR A 76 -22.41 16.12 -12.69
N ILE A 77 -22.66 15.04 -13.43
CA ILE A 77 -23.97 14.74 -14.02
C ILE A 77 -24.64 13.67 -13.17
N GLU A 78 -25.74 14.01 -12.49
CA GLU A 78 -26.62 13.03 -11.85
C GLU A 78 -27.57 12.44 -12.91
N LYS A 79 -27.56 11.11 -13.05
CA LYS A 79 -28.58 10.41 -13.83
C LYS A 79 -29.83 10.23 -12.97
N LEU A 80 -30.92 10.87 -13.39
CA LEU A 80 -32.29 10.62 -12.92
C LEU A 80 -32.79 9.22 -13.29
#